data_AF-A0A2N5YPI5-F1
#
_entry.id   AF-A0A2N5YPI5-F1
#
_cell.length_a   1.000
_cell.length_b   1.000
_cell.length_c   1.000
_cell.angle_alpha   90.00
_cell.angle_beta   90.00
_cell.angle_gamma   90.00
#
_symmetry.space_group_name_H-M   'P 1'
#
loop_
_entity.id
_entity.type
_entity.pdbx_description
1 polymer ?
#
loop_
_entity_poly.entity_id
_entity_poly.type
_entity_poly.pdbx_seq_one_letter_code
_entity_poly.pdbx_strand_id
1 'polypeptide(L)' 'DLPIVAQTAYSTDEDREKALSAGCDDFISKPIDERALDQIIRTYLVTRD' A
#
# COMPACT_ATOMS: atom_id res chain seq x y z
N ASP A 1 13.19 8.69 0.95
CA ASP A 1 12.92 7.68 -0.08
C ASP A 1 11.51 7.83 -0.62
N LEU A 2 11.24 7.32 -1.83
CA LEU A 2 9.94 7.43 -2.49
C LEU A 2 9.06 6.25 -2.03
N PRO A 3 7.90 6.49 -1.38
CA PRO A 3 7.04 5.41 -0.90
C PRO A 3 6.48 4.55 -2.05
N ILE A 4 6.53 3.22 -1.90
CA ILE A 4 6.03 2.24 -2.85
C ILE A 4 4.93 1.40 -2.18
N VAL A 5 3.72 1.45 -2.74
CA VAL A 5 2.57 0.69 -2.26
C VAL A 5 2.20 -0.36 -3.32
N ALA A 6 2.22 -1.64 -2.95
CA ALA A 6 1.86 -2.72 -3.85
C ALA A 6 0.33 -2.87 -3.97
N GLN A 7 -0.19 -2.98 -5.21
CA GLN A 7 -1.61 -3.25 -5.46
C GLN A 7 -1.80 -4.58 -6.21
N THR A 8 -2.58 -5.50 -5.66
CA THR A 8 -2.74 -6.85 -6.23
C THR A 8 -4.16 -7.39 -6.12
N ALA A 9 -4.55 -8.28 -7.04
CA ALA A 9 -5.80 -9.05 -6.95
C ALA A 9 -5.72 -10.23 -5.97
N TYR A 10 -4.50 -10.64 -5.62
CA TYR A 10 -4.24 -11.69 -4.64
C TYR A 10 -3.91 -11.04 -3.30
N SER A 11 -4.84 -11.14 -2.36
CA SER A 11 -4.76 -10.46 -1.06
C SER A 11 -4.53 -11.42 0.09
N THR A 12 -3.76 -12.48 -0.15
CA THR A 12 -3.38 -13.39 0.92
C THR A 12 -2.29 -12.75 1.78
N ASP A 13 -2.14 -13.21 3.01
CA ASP A 13 -1.06 -12.77 3.90
C ASP A 13 0.32 -13.03 3.27
N GLU A 14 0.45 -14.12 2.49
CA GLU A 14 1.68 -14.45 1.77
C GLU A 14 2.01 -13.41 0.69
N ASP A 15 1.01 -12.91 -0.05
CA ASP A 15 1.21 -11.86 -1.05
C ASP A 15 1.67 -10.55 -0.40
N ARG A 16 1.09 -10.23 0.76
CA ARG A 16 1.49 -9.07 1.56
C ARG A 16 2.94 -9.19 2.03
N GLU A 17 3.30 -10.34 2.61
CA GLU A 17 4.67 -10.59 3.08
C GLU A 17 5.69 -10.53 1.94
N LYS A 18 5.37 -11.08 0.77
CA LYS A 18 6.22 -11.00 -0.43
C LYS A 18 6.44 -9.55 -0.87
N ALA A 19 5.40 -8.72 -0.92
CA ALA A 19 5.50 -7.33 -1.31
C ALA A 19 6.40 -6.52 -0.36
N LEU A 20 6.20 -6.68 0.94
CA LEU A 20 7.00 -6.00 1.96
C LEU A 20 8.46 -6.47 1.92
N SER A 21 8.68 -7.77 1.78
CA SER A 21 10.04 -8.35 1.68
C SER A 21 10.77 -7.92 0.41
N ALA A 22 10.04 -7.56 -0.65
CA ALA A 22 10.60 -7.00 -1.89
C ALA A 22 10.96 -5.51 -1.79
N GLY A 23 10.66 -4.87 -0.65
CA GLY A 23 10.96 -3.45 -0.40
C GLY A 23 9.80 -2.50 -0.68
N CYS A 24 8.56 -3.00 -0.77
CA CYS A 24 7.38 -2.12 -0.71
C CYS A 24 7.17 -1.64 0.73
N ASP A 25 6.69 -0.41 0.87
CA ASP A 25 6.36 0.18 2.17
C ASP A 25 4.98 -0.25 2.67
N ASP A 26 4.04 -0.49 1.75
CA ASP A 26 2.68 -0.92 2.07
C ASP A 26 2.02 -1.76 0.95
N PHE A 27 0.77 -2.17 1.21
CA PHE A 27 0.01 -3.10 0.41
C PHE A 27 -1.49 -2.75 0.39
N ILE A 28 -2.15 -2.88 -0.77
CA ILE A 28 -3.60 -2.75 -0.92
C ILE A 28 -4.15 -3.77 -1.93
N SER A 29 -5.32 -4.34 -1.66
CA SER A 29 -5.96 -5.32 -2.55
C SER A 29 -6.81 -4.66 -3.66
N LYS A 30 -7.10 -5.43 -4.71
CA LYS A 30 -8.14 -5.14 -5.70
C LYS A 30 -9.46 -5.82 -5.30
N PRO A 31 -10.61 -5.22 -5.64
CA PRO A 31 -10.77 -3.84 -6.14
C PRO A 31 -10.34 -2.82 -5.07
N ILE A 32 -9.91 -1.64 -5.50
CA ILE A 32 -9.45 -0.59 -4.57
C ILE A 32 -10.64 -0.16 -3.70
N ASP A 33 -10.43 -0.19 -2.38
CA ASP A 33 -11.27 0.55 -1.44
C ASP A 33 -10.71 1.98 -1.31
N GLU A 34 -11.52 2.98 -1.67
CA GLU A 34 -11.11 4.39 -1.66
C GLU A 34 -10.72 4.90 -0.27
N ARG A 35 -11.37 4.40 0.80
CA ARG A 35 -11.07 4.81 2.17
C ARG A 35 -9.74 4.23 2.63
N ALA A 36 -9.46 2.98 2.29
CA ALA A 36 -8.17 2.36 2.56
C ALA A 36 -7.05 3.09 1.82
N LEU A 37 -7.27 3.44 0.55
CA LEU A 37 -6.29 4.21 -0.23
C LEU A 37 -6.05 5.60 0.37
N ASP A 38 -7.09 6.34 0.76
CA ASP A 38 -6.94 7.66 1.40
C ASP A 38 -6.13 7.57 2.69
N GLN A 39 -6.32 6.52 3.49
CA GLN A 39 -5.53 6.28 4.70
C GLN A 39 -4.04 6.06 4.37
N ILE A 40 -3.74 5.20 3.39
CA ILE A 40 -2.36 4.96 2.95
C ILE A 40 -1.74 6.27 2.45
N ILE A 41 -2.44 7.02 1.61
CA ILE A 41 -1.96 8.30 1.09
C ILE A 41 -1.62 9.27 2.22
N ARG A 42 -2.48 9.40 3.24
CA ARG A 42 -2.23 10.27 4.40
C ARG A 42 -1.06 9.80 5.26
N THR A 43 -0.80 8.50 5.31
CA THR A 43 0.36 7.93 6.00
C THR A 43 1.68 8.38 5.35
N TYR A 44 1.73 8.41 4.01
CA TYR A 44 2.98 8.63 3.26
C TYR A 44 3.16 10.04 2.70
N LEU A 45 2.07 10.78 2.47
CA LEU A 45 2.11 12.17 2.06
C LEU A 45 1.90 13.08 3.26
N VAL A 46 2.97 13.73 3.71
CA VAL A 46 2.85 14.89 4.61
C VAL A 46 2.34 16.04 3.76
N THR A 47 1.09 16.46 3.98
CA THR A 47 0.57 17.71 3.41
C THR A 47 1.48 18.84 3.89
N ARG A 48 2.19 19.47 2.94
CA ARG A 48 2.81 20.76 3.19
C ARG A 48 1.69 21.79 3.17
N ASP A 49 1.37 22.33 4.34
CA ASP A 49 0.60 23.56 4.45
C ASP A 49 1.35 24.74 3.80
#